data_AF-A0A1U8GVI0-F1
#
_entry.id   AF-A0A1U8GVI0-F1
#
_cell.length_a   1.000
_cell.length_b   1.000
_cell.length_c   1.000
_cell.angle_alpha   90.00
_cell.angle_beta   90.00
_cell.angle_gamma   90.00
#
_symmetry.space_group_name_H-M   'P 1'
#
loop_
_entity.id
_entity.type
_entity.pdbx_description
1 polymer ?
#
loop_
_entity_poly.entity_id
_entity_poly.type
_entity_poly.pdbx_seq_one_letter_code
_entity_poly.pdbx_strand_id
1 'polypeptide(L)'
;MASITGSSISSSFKLNQALNRVCCLKTPSISFKGISLSSSRLNQATRRLSITCAAKPETVNKVCDIVKKQLALSADTAVCGESKFAALGADSLDTVEIVMGLEEEFGISVEEDSAQNIATVQDAADLIEDLISKNA
;
A
#
# COMPACT_ATOMS: atom_id res chain seq x y z
N MET A 1 -45.17 -7.78 39.54
CA MET A 1 -44.39 -8.39 38.44
C MET A 1 -44.51 -7.49 37.22
N ALA A 2 -43.41 -7.40 36.44
CA ALA A 2 -43.23 -6.68 35.16
C ALA A 2 -42.66 -5.24 35.24
N SER A 3 -41.33 -5.16 35.25
CA SER A 3 -40.54 -4.05 34.67
C SER A 3 -39.51 -4.69 33.74
N ILE A 4 -39.65 -4.50 32.43
CA ILE A 4 -38.62 -4.88 31.45
C ILE A 4 -38.27 -3.61 30.69
N THR A 5 -37.01 -3.21 30.87
CA THR A 5 -36.33 -2.10 30.25
C THR A 5 -36.16 -2.34 28.75
N GLY A 6 -36.48 -1.33 27.94
CA GLY A 6 -36.34 -1.37 26.49
C GLY A 6 -34.89 -1.36 26.03
N SER A 7 -34.61 -2.16 25.00
CA SER A 7 -33.38 -2.10 24.20
C SER A 7 -33.79 -2.02 22.74
N SER A 8 -33.77 -0.82 22.18
CA SER A 8 -34.00 -0.59 20.75
C SER A 8 -32.66 -0.73 20.02
N ILE A 9 -32.44 -1.88 19.39
CA ILE A 9 -31.29 -2.11 18.50
C ILE A 9 -31.79 -1.80 17.08
N SER A 10 -31.43 -0.63 16.56
CA SER A 10 -31.77 -0.21 15.21
C SER A 10 -30.73 -0.77 14.24
N SER A 11 -31.14 -1.73 13.41
CA SER A 11 -30.37 -2.25 12.27
C SER A 11 -31.24 -2.19 11.01
N SER A 12 -30.97 -1.21 10.14
CA SER A 12 -31.55 -1.14 8.79
C SER A 12 -30.67 -0.27 7.89
N PHE A 13 -29.54 -0.83 7.45
CA PHE A 13 -28.85 -0.36 6.26
C PHE A 13 -29.54 -0.97 5.03
N LYS A 14 -30.38 -0.17 4.35
CA LYS A 14 -30.75 -0.43 2.96
C LYS A 14 -30.69 0.87 2.16
N LEU A 15 -29.96 0.74 1.05
CA LEU A 15 -29.64 1.73 0.04
C LEU A 15 -30.85 2.56 -0.38
N ASN A 16 -30.68 3.88 -0.36
CA ASN A 16 -31.64 4.83 -0.91
C ASN A 16 -31.62 4.79 -2.44
N GLN A 17 -32.81 4.63 -2.99
CA GLN A 17 -33.13 4.74 -4.40
C GLN A 17 -33.62 6.17 -4.68
N ALA A 18 -33.27 6.65 -5.87
CA ALA A 18 -33.99 7.64 -6.66
C ALA A 18 -33.90 9.16 -6.33
N LEU A 19 -33.39 9.84 -7.36
CA LEU A 19 -33.90 11.08 -7.95
C LEU A 19 -33.53 12.46 -7.36
N ASN A 20 -32.61 13.10 -8.11
CA ASN A 20 -32.85 14.35 -8.83
C ASN A 20 -33.02 15.66 -8.02
N ARG A 21 -31.94 16.45 -7.91
CA ARG A 21 -31.93 17.92 -8.17
C ARG A 21 -30.53 18.51 -7.95
N VAL A 22 -29.92 18.99 -9.02
CA VAL A 22 -28.73 19.87 -8.96
C VAL A 22 -29.22 21.31 -8.84
N CYS A 23 -28.72 22.06 -7.85
CA CYS A 23 -28.92 23.49 -7.73
C CYS A 23 -27.58 24.25 -7.69
N CYS A 24 -27.42 25.12 -8.69
CA CYS A 24 -26.89 26.49 -8.57
C CYS A 24 -25.43 26.69 -8.10
N LEU A 25 -24.48 26.56 -9.02
CA LEU A 25 -23.23 27.34 -8.99
C LEU A 25 -23.15 28.23 -10.24
N LYS A 26 -23.27 29.52 -9.99
CA LYS A 26 -23.21 30.63 -10.94
C LYS A 26 -21.75 30.84 -11.37
N THR A 27 -21.45 30.64 -12.64
CA THR A 27 -20.22 31.11 -13.30
C THR A 27 -20.49 32.46 -13.98
N PRO A 28 -19.49 33.36 -14.09
CA PRO A 28 -19.59 34.51 -14.97
C PRO A 28 -19.36 34.10 -16.43
N SER A 29 -20.04 34.83 -17.29
CA SER A 29 -20.29 34.64 -18.70
C SER A 29 -19.02 34.77 -19.56
N ILE A 30 -18.73 33.75 -20.37
CA ILE A 30 -17.89 33.88 -21.55
C ILE A 30 -18.67 33.24 -22.70
N SER A 31 -19.22 34.08 -23.58
CA SER A 31 -20.11 33.68 -24.67
C SER A 31 -19.43 33.96 -26.00
N PHE A 32 -18.94 32.93 -26.69
CA PHE A 32 -18.69 32.99 -28.14
C PHE A 32 -18.93 31.62 -28.82
N LYS A 33 -20.14 31.50 -29.35
CA LYS A 33 -20.58 30.86 -30.61
C LYS A 33 -19.76 29.67 -31.17
N GLY A 34 -20.34 28.47 -31.04
CA GLY A 34 -20.29 27.41 -32.07
C GLY A 34 -19.39 26.21 -31.76
N ILE A 35 -19.94 25.17 -31.13
CA ILE A 35 -19.31 23.84 -31.10
C ILE A 35 -20.33 22.81 -31.59
N SER A 36 -20.08 22.26 -32.77
CA SER A 36 -20.67 21.00 -33.21
C SER A 36 -20.07 19.85 -32.39
N LEU A 37 -20.95 19.03 -31.82
CA LEU A 37 -20.64 17.82 -31.07
C LEU A 37 -19.84 16.82 -31.92
N SER A 38 -18.68 16.41 -31.46
CA SER A 38 -18.12 15.08 -31.74
C SER A 38 -17.63 14.51 -30.43
N SER A 39 -18.28 13.41 -30.07
CA SER A 39 -18.21 12.71 -28.80
C SER A 39 -16.83 12.13 -28.49
N SER A 40 -16.61 11.97 -27.18
CA SER A 40 -15.76 10.97 -26.51
C SER A 40 -14.28 10.92 -26.89
N ARG A 41 -13.46 11.59 -26.06
CA ARG A 41 -12.24 10.94 -25.52
C ARG A 41 -12.21 11.08 -24.01
N LEU A 42 -12.71 10.04 -23.37
CA LEU A 42 -12.24 9.59 -22.08
C LEU A 42 -10.76 9.22 -22.23
N ASN A 43 -9.86 9.93 -21.57
CA ASN A 43 -8.64 9.30 -21.06
C ASN A 43 -8.14 10.08 -19.84
N GLN A 44 -8.84 9.89 -18.73
CA GLN A 44 -8.27 10.13 -17.41
C GLN A 44 -7.85 8.76 -16.87
N ALA A 45 -6.59 8.37 -17.04
CA ALA A 45 -5.89 7.43 -16.18
C ALA A 45 -4.46 7.25 -16.68
N THR A 46 -3.50 7.72 -15.88
CA THR A 46 -2.25 7.06 -15.44
C THR A 46 -1.22 8.13 -15.15
N ARG A 47 -1.38 8.84 -14.02
CA ARG A 47 -0.22 9.33 -13.28
C ARG A 47 0.32 8.15 -12.49
N ARG A 48 1.10 7.25 -13.12
CA ARG A 48 2.00 6.37 -12.38
C ARG A 48 3.28 7.15 -12.17
N LEU A 49 3.30 7.95 -11.11
CA LEU A 49 4.56 8.39 -10.53
C LEU A 49 5.19 7.12 -9.92
N SER A 50 6.09 6.46 -10.64
CA SER A 50 6.95 5.45 -10.03
C SER A 50 7.99 6.20 -9.22
N ILE A 51 7.68 6.44 -7.96
CA ILE A 51 8.70 6.77 -6.97
C ILE A 51 9.19 5.41 -6.49
N THR A 52 10.15 4.83 -7.20
CA THR A 52 10.99 3.76 -6.64
C THR A 52 12.12 4.50 -5.95
N CYS A 53 12.03 4.65 -4.63
CA CYS A 53 13.22 4.92 -3.86
C CYS A 53 14.21 3.78 -4.14
N ALA A 54 15.45 4.17 -4.37
CA ALA A 54 16.42 3.43 -5.15
C ALA A 54 17.47 2.81 -4.23
N ALA A 55 17.09 1.81 -3.43
CA ALA A 55 18.05 0.94 -2.79
C ALA A 55 18.99 0.32 -3.83
N LYS A 56 20.25 0.06 -3.43
CA LYS A 56 21.22 -0.58 -4.32
C LYS A 56 20.67 -1.96 -4.72
N PRO A 57 20.88 -2.39 -5.98
CA PRO A 57 20.34 -3.67 -6.46
C PRO A 57 20.92 -4.86 -5.68
N GLU A 58 22.13 -4.73 -5.16
CA GLU A 58 22.76 -5.72 -4.27
C GLU A 58 22.03 -5.91 -2.94
N THR A 59 21.55 -4.82 -2.33
CA THR A 59 20.78 -4.85 -1.08
C THR A 59 19.43 -5.53 -1.31
N VAL A 60 18.72 -5.17 -2.38
CA VAL A 60 17.44 -5.80 -2.74
C VAL A 60 17.60 -7.31 -2.93
N ASN A 61 18.66 -7.75 -3.64
CA ASN A 61 18.92 -9.18 -3.85
C ASN A 61 19.17 -9.92 -2.53
N LYS A 62 19.97 -9.34 -1.63
CA LYS A 62 20.20 -9.91 -0.29
C LYS A 62 18.91 -10.03 0.52
N VAL A 63 18.06 -9.00 0.51
CA VAL A 63 16.75 -9.04 1.18
C VAL A 63 15.89 -10.16 0.59
N CYS A 64 15.82 -10.27 -0.74
CA CYS A 64 15.11 -11.36 -1.40
C CYS A 64 15.60 -12.74 -0.95
N ASP A 65 16.91 -12.92 -0.82
CA ASP A 65 17.51 -14.20 -0.41
C ASP A 65 17.15 -14.56 1.03
N ILE A 66 17.14 -13.59 1.95
CA ILE A 66 16.73 -13.80 3.35
C ILE A 66 15.27 -14.18 3.42
N VAL A 67 14.40 -13.47 2.68
CA VAL A 67 12.96 -13.75 2.62
C VAL A 67 12.69 -15.15 2.09
N LYS A 68 13.41 -15.57 1.03
CA LYS A 68 13.28 -16.94 0.49
C LYS A 68 13.70 -18.00 1.49
N LYS A 69 14.77 -17.76 2.26
CA LYS A 69 15.23 -18.67 3.31
C LYS A 69 14.21 -18.79 4.43
N GLN A 70 13.68 -17.65 4.91
CA GLN A 70 12.78 -17.64 6.06
C GLN A 70 11.41 -18.22 5.74
N LEU A 71 10.88 -17.91 4.55
CA LEU A 71 9.59 -18.45 4.09
C LEU A 71 9.72 -19.83 3.40
N ALA A 72 10.92 -20.44 3.42
CA ALA A 72 11.22 -21.71 2.77
C ALA A 72 10.72 -21.80 1.31
N LEU A 73 10.83 -20.68 0.57
CA LEU A 73 10.36 -20.60 -0.82
C LEU A 73 11.34 -21.32 -1.75
N SER A 74 10.80 -21.98 -2.77
CA SER A 74 11.62 -22.61 -3.81
C SER A 74 12.38 -21.56 -4.63
N ALA A 75 13.55 -21.93 -5.16
CA ALA A 75 14.39 -21.04 -5.97
C ALA A 75 13.64 -20.50 -7.21
N ASP A 76 12.64 -21.24 -7.69
CA ASP A 76 11.78 -20.89 -8.81
C ASP A 76 10.79 -19.76 -8.49
N THR A 77 10.54 -19.48 -7.21
CA THR A 77 9.67 -18.38 -6.79
C THR A 77 10.35 -17.05 -7.06
N ALA A 78 9.80 -16.29 -8.00
CA ALA A 78 10.24 -14.93 -8.30
C ALA A 78 9.83 -13.99 -7.16
N VAL A 79 10.82 -13.54 -6.39
CA VAL A 79 10.68 -12.46 -5.40
C VAL A 79 11.34 -11.23 -5.99
N CYS A 80 10.59 -10.13 -6.08
CA CYS A 80 11.05 -8.85 -6.61
C CYS A 80 10.85 -7.75 -5.55
N GLY A 81 11.45 -6.59 -5.72
CA GLY A 81 11.25 -5.45 -4.80
C GLY A 81 9.77 -5.08 -4.62
N GLU A 82 8.97 -5.17 -5.68
CA GLU A 82 7.52 -4.89 -5.63
C GLU A 82 6.69 -5.99 -4.92
N SER A 83 7.31 -7.13 -4.60
CA SER A 83 6.63 -8.23 -3.90
C SER A 83 6.33 -7.83 -2.46
N LYS A 84 5.07 -8.03 -2.06
CA LYS A 84 4.62 -7.84 -0.68
C LYS A 84 4.89 -9.08 0.15
N PHE A 85 5.32 -8.94 1.40
CA PHE A 85 5.53 -10.06 2.31
C PHE A 85 4.25 -10.90 2.49
N ALA A 86 3.11 -10.24 2.68
CA ALA A 86 1.81 -10.91 2.77
C ALA A 86 1.43 -11.67 1.48
N ALA A 87 1.88 -11.22 0.30
CA ALA A 87 1.62 -11.92 -0.96
C ALA A 87 2.54 -13.15 -1.16
N LEU A 88 3.69 -13.16 -0.48
CA LEU A 88 4.61 -14.29 -0.42
C LEU A 88 4.21 -15.32 0.65
N GLY A 89 3.16 -15.03 1.43
CA GLY A 89 2.66 -15.91 2.48
C GLY A 89 3.32 -15.70 3.85
N ALA A 90 4.02 -14.58 4.05
CA ALA A 90 4.53 -14.22 5.37
C ALA A 90 3.37 -13.85 6.31
N ASP A 91 3.31 -14.50 7.46
CA ASP A 91 2.46 -14.11 8.58
C ASP A 91 3.17 -13.06 9.47
N SER A 92 2.43 -12.56 10.46
CA SER A 92 2.90 -11.67 11.52
C SER A 92 4.15 -12.19 12.23
N LEU A 93 4.26 -13.50 12.48
CA LEU A 93 5.46 -14.11 13.08
C LEU A 93 6.63 -14.13 12.09
N ASP A 94 6.39 -14.53 10.84
CA ASP A 94 7.44 -14.59 9.81
C ASP A 94 8.04 -13.20 9.56
N THR A 95 7.22 -12.15 9.63
CA THR A 95 7.68 -10.78 9.46
C THR A 95 8.69 -10.38 10.55
N VAL A 96 8.46 -10.80 11.80
CA VAL A 96 9.41 -10.55 12.91
C VAL A 96 10.73 -11.31 12.67
N GLU A 97 10.66 -12.58 12.25
CA GLU A 97 11.85 -13.37 11.96
C GLU A 97 12.67 -12.80 10.79
N ILE A 98 11.99 -12.36 9.72
CA ILE A 98 12.64 -11.71 8.59
C ILE A 98 13.36 -10.44 9.04
N VAL A 99 12.71 -9.59 9.83
CA VAL A 99 13.31 -8.33 10.33
C VAL A 99 14.54 -8.63 11.19
N MET A 100 14.46 -9.60 12.10
CA MET A 100 15.62 -10.01 12.90
C MET A 100 16.78 -10.53 12.03
N GLY A 101 16.49 -11.32 10.99
CA GLY A 101 17.51 -11.79 10.04
C GLY A 101 18.14 -10.67 9.22
N LEU A 102 17.38 -9.62 8.89
CA LEU A 102 17.88 -8.42 8.21
C LEU A 102 18.79 -7.59 9.13
N GLU A 103 18.41 -7.42 10.39
CA GLU A 103 19.25 -6.75 11.40
C GLU A 103 20.60 -7.46 11.59
N GLU A 104 20.58 -8.79 11.68
CA GLU A 104 21.79 -9.60 11.84
C GLU A 104 22.69 -9.59 10.59
N GLU A 105 22.12 -9.75 9.39
CA GLU A 105 22.90 -9.77 8.14
C GLU A 105 23.59 -8.42 7.85
N PHE A 106 22.88 -7.31 8.08
CA PHE A 106 23.39 -5.97 7.77
C PHE A 106 24.03 -5.27 8.97
N GLY A 107 23.92 -5.83 10.17
CA GLY A 107 24.44 -5.24 11.40
C GLY A 107 23.77 -3.91 11.75
N ILE A 108 22.48 -3.80 11.47
CA ILE A 108 21.66 -2.59 11.71
C ILE A 108 20.66 -2.83 12.83
N SER A 109 20.04 -1.75 13.31
CA SER A 109 18.91 -1.82 14.24
C SER A 109 17.72 -1.12 13.60
N VAL A 110 16.64 -1.86 13.39
CA VAL A 110 15.39 -1.37 12.83
C VAL A 110 14.39 -1.19 13.97
N GLU A 111 13.75 -0.03 14.04
CA GLU A 111 12.71 0.19 15.05
C GLU A 111 11.47 -0.66 14.74
N GLU A 112 10.81 -1.16 15.79
CA GLU A 112 9.64 -2.04 15.64
C GLU A 112 8.48 -1.37 14.86
N ASP A 113 8.20 -0.10 15.13
CA ASP A 113 7.21 0.70 14.37
C ASP A 113 7.56 0.79 12.88
N SER A 114 8.84 0.95 12.57
CA SER A 114 9.33 1.01 11.19
C SER A 114 9.19 -0.36 10.53
N ALA A 115 9.59 -1.43 11.21
CA ALA A 115 9.48 -2.82 10.76
C ALA A 115 8.04 -3.24 10.46
N GLN A 116 7.08 -2.85 11.30
CA GLN A 116 5.65 -3.12 11.09
C GLN A 116 5.07 -2.35 9.90
N ASN A 117 5.67 -1.22 9.51
CA ASN A 117 5.25 -0.45 8.35
C ASN A 117 5.78 -1.02 7.02
N ILE A 118 6.77 -1.91 7.07
CA ILE A 118 7.37 -2.49 5.87
C ILE A 118 6.39 -3.46 5.21
N ALA A 119 5.84 -3.07 4.07
CA ALA A 119 4.88 -3.89 3.33
C ALA A 119 5.51 -4.67 2.17
N THR A 120 6.57 -4.12 1.56
CA THR A 120 7.25 -4.69 0.39
C THR A 120 8.73 -4.92 0.62
N VAL A 121 9.32 -5.81 -0.18
CA VAL A 121 10.76 -6.07 -0.19
C VAL A 121 11.55 -4.80 -0.52
N GLN A 122 11.01 -3.94 -1.39
CA GLN A 122 11.62 -2.66 -1.73
C GLN A 122 11.67 -1.74 -0.51
N ASP A 123 10.55 -1.62 0.23
CA ASP A 123 10.50 -0.78 1.44
C ASP A 123 11.56 -1.22 2.46
N ALA A 124 11.77 -2.54 2.61
CA ALA A 124 12.80 -3.09 3.50
C ALA A 124 14.20 -2.69 3.04
N ALA A 125 14.49 -2.87 1.75
CA ALA A 125 15.80 -2.55 1.17
C ALA A 125 16.13 -1.05 1.27
N ASP A 126 15.14 -0.19 1.02
CA ASP A 126 15.28 1.26 1.13
C ASP A 126 15.57 1.66 2.58
N LEU A 127 14.87 1.07 3.55
CA LEU A 127 15.08 1.35 4.96
C LEU A 127 16.47 0.91 5.45
N ILE A 128 16.94 -0.25 4.98
CA ILE A 128 18.29 -0.76 5.27
C ILE A 128 19.35 0.21 4.74
N GLU A 129 19.23 0.67 3.50
CA GLU A 129 20.17 1.63 2.90
C GLU A 129 20.19 2.97 3.65
N ASP A 130 19.03 3.45 4.09
CA ASP A 130 18.93 4.67 4.90
C ASP A 130 19.64 4.53 6.25
N LEU A 131 19.53 3.37 6.91
CA LEU A 131 20.21 3.10 8.18
C LEU A 131 21.73 2.93 8.01
N ILE A 132 22.15 2.20 6.97
CA ILE A 132 23.57 2.05 6.64
C ILE A 132 24.20 3.42 6.34
N SER A 133 23.49 4.28 5.59
CA SER A 133 23.97 5.62 5.25
C SER A 133 24.04 6.57 6.46
N LYS A 134 23.23 6.36 7.48
CA LYS A 134 23.26 7.14 8.74
C LYS A 134 24.35 6.66 9.72
N ASN A 135 24.74 5.38 9.62
CA ASN A 135 25.74 4.77 10.48
C ASN A 135 27.17 4.77 9.89
N ALA A 136 27.35 5.27 8.67
CA ALA A 136 28.64 5.46 7.99
C ALA A 136 29.27 6.82 8.31
#